data_AF-Q4DM26-F1
#
_entry.id   AF-Q4DM26-F1
#
_cell.length_a   1.000
_cell.length_b   1.000
_cell.length_c   1.000
_cell.angle_alpha   90.00
_cell.angle_beta   90.00
_cell.angle_gamma   90.00
#
_symmetry.space_group_name_H-M   'P 1'
#
loop_
_entity.id
_entity.type
_entity.pdbx_description
1 polymer ?
#
loop_
_entity_poly.entity_id
_entity_poly.type
_entity_poly.pdbx_seq_one_letter_code
_entity_poly.pdbx_strand_id
1 'polypeptide(L)'
;MSYYDKSSSVGYDERDKELNEELEAMLARTPPHIQRHLQQRIHDGILQRMKEETTRKCWEFVKKYEGCVNSVQPYNIRECLPHRDALNDCAHEINCEDNYQKYRLLYLHGELLKLHEHRTGQKMEALKSRVPDSIRTWKSDYAPKYADMMSEVGAKPFTGEGENLDDE
;
A
#
# COMPACT_ATOMS: atom_id res chain seq x y z
N MET A 1 21.83 -8.41 -8.31
CA MET A 1 21.12 -7.23 -8.87
C MET A 1 20.18 -7.72 -9.95
N SER A 2 18.87 -7.51 -9.78
CA SER A 2 17.90 -7.98 -10.78
C SER A 2 18.12 -7.23 -12.10
N TYR A 3 18.07 -7.95 -13.22
CA TYR A 3 18.36 -7.44 -14.57
C TYR A 3 17.45 -6.27 -15.02
N TYR A 4 16.39 -5.99 -14.27
CA TYR A 4 15.43 -4.90 -14.53
C TYR A 4 15.80 -3.59 -13.83
N ASP A 5 16.86 -3.58 -13.04
CA ASP A 5 17.23 -2.45 -12.20
C ASP A 5 18.25 -1.55 -12.95
N LYS A 6 17.76 -0.73 -13.90
CA LYS A 6 18.53 0.42 -14.45
C LYS A 6 18.64 1.59 -13.48
N SER A 7 17.98 1.42 -12.35
CA SER A 7 17.97 2.16 -11.11
C SER A 7 19.34 2.79 -10.75
N SER A 8 20.44 2.04 -10.85
CA SER A 8 21.78 2.54 -10.50
C SER A 8 22.31 3.63 -11.44
N SER A 9 21.73 3.77 -12.63
CA SER A 9 22.14 4.76 -13.63
C SER A 9 21.44 6.12 -13.48
N VAL A 10 20.31 6.16 -12.78
CA VAL A 10 19.56 7.39 -12.49
C VAL A 10 19.84 7.70 -11.03
N GLY A 11 20.83 8.56 -10.77
CA GLY A 11 21.49 8.74 -9.47
C GLY A 11 20.54 8.79 -8.27
N TYR A 12 20.30 7.64 -7.64
CA TYR A 12 19.49 7.53 -6.45
C TYR A 12 20.13 8.24 -5.26
N ASP A 13 19.28 8.93 -4.50
CA ASP A 13 19.58 9.29 -3.13
C ASP A 13 19.73 8.01 -2.29
N GLU A 14 20.61 8.04 -1.26
CA GLU A 14 20.85 6.89 -0.38
C GLU A 14 19.56 6.29 0.23
N ARG A 15 18.55 7.14 0.46
CA ARG A 15 17.23 6.73 0.97
C ARG A 15 16.49 5.78 0.02
N ASP A 16 16.66 5.92 -1.29
CA ASP A 16 15.98 5.07 -2.27
C ASP A 16 16.60 3.68 -2.30
N LYS A 17 17.91 3.59 -2.05
CA LYS A 17 18.61 2.32 -1.88
C LYS A 17 18.12 1.62 -0.61
N GLU A 18 18.06 2.33 0.51
CA GLU A 18 17.55 1.79 1.78
C GLU A 18 16.12 1.26 1.65
N LEU A 19 15.22 2.00 0.97
CA LEU A 19 13.84 1.57 0.74
C LEU A 19 13.74 0.33 -0.16
N ASN A 20 14.58 0.24 -1.20
CA ASN A 20 14.64 -0.95 -2.05
C ASN A 20 15.17 -2.16 -1.26
N GLU A 21 16.18 -1.98 -0.42
CA GLU A 21 16.73 -3.05 0.43
C GLU A 21 15.70 -3.55 1.44
N GLU A 22 14.97 -2.64 2.10
CA GLU A 22 13.90 -3.01 3.03
C GLU A 22 12.79 -3.77 2.30
N LEU A 23 12.43 -3.32 1.09
CA LEU A 23 11.48 -4.02 0.24
C LEU A 23 11.98 -5.42 -0.15
N GLU A 24 13.23 -5.56 -0.58
CA GLU A 24 13.79 -6.87 -0.91
C GLU A 24 13.79 -7.81 0.30
N ALA A 25 14.17 -7.31 1.48
CA ALA A 25 14.16 -8.09 2.73
C ALA A 25 12.74 -8.49 3.16
N MET A 26 11.75 -7.64 2.88
CA MET A 26 10.33 -7.87 3.13
C MET A 26 9.74 -8.87 2.13
N LEU A 27 10.05 -8.70 0.85
CA LEU A 27 9.66 -9.60 -0.23
C LEU A 27 10.24 -10.99 0.04
N ALA A 28 11.49 -11.13 0.46
CA ALA A 28 12.11 -12.41 0.79
C ALA A 28 11.32 -13.26 1.81
N ARG A 29 10.55 -12.62 2.70
CA ARG A 29 9.69 -13.28 3.70
C ARG A 29 8.25 -13.48 3.22
N THR A 30 7.89 -12.86 2.11
CA THR A 30 6.53 -12.83 1.56
C THR A 30 6.37 -13.93 0.53
N PRO A 31 5.28 -14.73 0.56
CA PRO A 31 5.02 -15.77 -0.43
C PRO A 31 5.04 -15.24 -1.88
N PRO A 32 5.58 -16.00 -2.86
CA PRO A 32 5.74 -15.54 -4.25
C PRO A 32 4.45 -15.06 -4.94
N HIS A 33 3.29 -15.63 -4.59
CA HIS A 33 2.01 -15.22 -5.17
C HIS A 33 1.62 -13.79 -4.77
N ILE A 34 1.91 -13.40 -3.52
CA ILE A 34 1.67 -12.03 -3.04
C ILE A 34 2.66 -11.07 -3.71
N GLN A 35 3.92 -11.47 -3.89
CA GLN A 35 4.95 -10.64 -4.51
C GLN A 35 4.57 -10.22 -5.95
N ARG A 36 4.10 -11.15 -6.78
CA ARG A 36 3.68 -10.85 -8.16
C ARG A 36 2.51 -9.86 -8.19
N HIS A 37 1.51 -10.09 -7.36
CA HIS A 37 0.36 -9.20 -7.24
C HIS A 37 0.75 -7.82 -6.69
N LEU A 38 1.77 -7.74 -5.83
CA LEU A 38 2.33 -6.49 -5.34
C LEU A 38 2.97 -5.68 -6.48
N GLN A 39 3.85 -6.30 -7.25
CA GLN A 39 4.56 -5.64 -8.35
C GLN A 39 3.60 -5.12 -9.42
N GLN A 40 2.58 -5.92 -9.78
CA GLN A 40 1.54 -5.51 -10.73
C GLN A 40 0.76 -4.30 -10.22
N ARG A 41 0.26 -4.35 -8.97
CA ARG A 41 -0.49 -3.22 -8.38
C ARG A 41 0.34 -1.94 -8.28
N ILE A 42 1.62 -2.06 -7.95
CA ILE A 42 2.54 -0.91 -7.91
C ILE A 42 2.69 -0.33 -9.32
N HIS A 43 2.91 -1.17 -10.32
CA HIS A 43 3.05 -0.72 -11.70
C HIS A 43 1.77 -0.03 -12.23
N ASP A 44 0.60 -0.66 -12.04
CA ASP A 44 -0.69 -0.09 -12.43
C ASP A 44 -0.97 1.23 -11.71
N GLY A 45 -0.63 1.30 -10.42
CA GLY A 45 -0.74 2.52 -9.62
C GLY A 45 0.12 3.66 -10.16
N ILE A 46 1.39 3.37 -10.50
CA ILE A 46 2.29 4.37 -11.09
C ILE A 46 1.72 4.89 -12.42
N LEU A 47 1.31 3.99 -13.32
CA LEU A 47 0.76 4.38 -14.62
C LEU A 47 -0.50 5.24 -14.48
N GLN A 48 -1.39 4.88 -13.55
CA GLN A 48 -2.59 5.65 -13.26
C GLN A 48 -2.24 7.05 -12.73
N ARG A 49 -1.26 7.17 -11.83
CA ARG A 49 -0.83 8.48 -11.30
C ARG A 49 -0.13 9.35 -12.32
N MET A 50 0.71 8.76 -13.16
CA MET A 50 1.33 9.47 -14.27
C MET A 50 0.25 10.01 -15.21
N LYS A 51 -0.73 9.18 -15.58
CA LYS A 51 -1.87 9.61 -16.41
C LYS A 51 -2.67 10.76 -15.78
N GLU A 52 -2.99 10.66 -14.49
CA GLU A 52 -3.69 11.73 -13.74
C GLU A 52 -2.88 13.02 -13.73
N GLU A 53 -1.57 12.93 -13.50
CA GLU A 53 -0.69 14.08 -13.49
C GLU A 53 -0.54 14.70 -14.88
N THR A 54 -0.39 13.89 -15.94
CA THR A 54 -0.37 14.35 -17.33
C THR A 54 -1.66 15.08 -17.68
N THR A 55 -2.81 14.49 -17.33
CA THR A 55 -4.12 15.10 -17.61
C THR A 55 -4.26 16.44 -16.89
N ARG A 56 -3.83 16.53 -15.64
CA ARG A 56 -3.92 17.75 -14.83
C ARG A 56 -3.00 18.86 -15.32
N LYS A 57 -1.72 18.55 -15.57
CA LYS A 57 -0.71 19.54 -15.96
C LYS A 57 -0.86 19.96 -17.42
N CYS A 58 -1.19 19.03 -18.32
CA CYS A 58 -1.38 19.34 -19.74
C CYS A 58 -2.81 19.76 -20.09
N TRP A 59 -3.67 20.00 -19.09
CA TRP A 59 -5.09 20.33 -19.28
C TRP A 59 -5.31 21.54 -20.19
N GLU A 60 -4.44 22.55 -20.10
CA GLU A 60 -4.53 23.73 -20.97
C GLU A 60 -4.25 23.41 -22.44
N PHE A 61 -3.31 22.50 -22.72
CA PHE A 61 -3.02 22.05 -24.08
C PHE A 61 -4.15 21.19 -24.65
N VAL A 62 -4.76 20.34 -23.81
CA VAL A 62 -5.97 19.58 -24.18
C VAL A 62 -7.08 20.53 -24.61
N LYS A 63 -7.37 21.57 -23.82
CA LYS A 63 -8.39 22.58 -24.16
C LYS A 63 -8.09 23.33 -25.45
N LYS A 64 -6.83 23.70 -25.70
CA LYS A 64 -6.43 24.37 -26.95
C LYS A 64 -6.61 23.46 -28.16
N TYR A 65 -6.21 22.20 -28.04
CA TYR A 65 -6.39 21.21 -29.10
C TYR A 65 -7.88 20.95 -29.37
N GLU A 66 -8.68 20.73 -28.33
CA GLU A 66 -10.13 20.53 -28.43
C GLU A 66 -10.83 21.76 -29.06
N GLY A 67 -10.48 22.97 -28.63
CA GLY A 67 -11.01 24.20 -29.21
C GLY A 67 -10.70 24.34 -30.70
N CYS A 68 -9.48 23.96 -31.11
CA CYS A 68 -9.11 23.94 -32.53
C CYS A 68 -9.92 22.91 -33.32
N VAL A 69 -9.98 21.67 -32.85
CA VAL A 69 -10.73 20.59 -33.53
C VAL A 69 -12.22 20.92 -33.67
N ASN A 70 -12.80 21.62 -32.69
CA ASN A 70 -14.21 22.01 -32.72
C ASN A 70 -14.50 23.29 -33.54
N SER A 71 -13.48 24.08 -33.88
CA SER A 71 -13.63 25.31 -34.70
C SER A 71 -13.28 25.10 -36.17
N VAL A 72 -12.46 24.11 -36.46
CA VAL A 72 -11.95 23.81 -37.80
C VAL A 72 -12.80 22.72 -38.46
N GLN A 73 -13.03 22.85 -39.77
CA GLN A 73 -13.72 21.82 -40.55
C GLN A 73 -12.89 20.53 -40.63
N PRO A 74 -13.49 19.32 -40.74
CA PRO A 74 -12.75 18.05 -40.67
C PRO A 74 -11.59 17.90 -41.68
N TYR A 75 -11.69 18.51 -42.86
CA TYR A 75 -10.65 18.46 -43.88
C TYR A 75 -9.44 19.37 -43.58
N ASN A 76 -9.59 20.33 -42.66
CA ASN A 76 -8.54 21.25 -42.22
C ASN A 76 -7.90 20.84 -40.89
N ILE A 77 -8.17 19.63 -40.35
CA ILE A 77 -7.67 19.18 -39.04
C ILE A 77 -6.14 19.26 -38.87
N ARG A 78 -5.40 19.31 -39.98
CA ARG A 78 -3.94 19.51 -40.00
C ARG A 78 -3.52 20.86 -39.39
N GLU A 79 -4.39 21.87 -39.41
CA GLU A 79 -4.15 23.16 -38.77
C GLU A 79 -4.04 23.03 -37.24
N CYS A 80 -4.61 21.96 -36.65
CA CYS A 80 -4.54 21.69 -35.22
C CYS A 80 -3.31 20.86 -34.80
N LEU A 81 -2.44 20.47 -35.74
CA LEU A 81 -1.22 19.71 -35.44
C LEU A 81 -0.30 20.41 -34.43
N PRO A 82 -0.06 21.74 -34.48
CA PRO A 82 0.78 22.42 -33.49
C PRO A 82 0.25 22.27 -32.06
N HIS A 83 -1.07 22.23 -31.87
CA HIS A 83 -1.67 22.00 -30.55
C HIS A 83 -1.53 20.55 -30.08
N ARG A 84 -1.63 19.59 -31.00
CA ARG A 84 -1.38 18.18 -30.71
C ARG A 84 0.09 17.95 -30.34
N ASP A 85 1.00 18.55 -31.08
CA ASP A 85 2.44 18.37 -30.85
C ASP A 85 2.84 19.02 -29.52
N ALA A 86 2.34 20.22 -29.21
CA ALA A 86 2.52 20.82 -27.88
C ALA A 86 1.93 19.98 -26.73
N LEU A 87 0.78 19.30 -26.95
CA LEU A 87 0.21 18.36 -25.99
C LEU A 87 1.12 17.13 -25.81
N ASN A 88 1.68 16.59 -26.89
CA ASN A 88 2.61 15.46 -26.84
C ASN A 88 3.90 15.82 -26.11
N ASP A 89 4.45 17.01 -26.35
CA ASP A 89 5.66 17.51 -25.68
C ASP A 89 5.42 17.63 -24.18
N CYS A 90 4.30 18.25 -23.77
CA CYS A 90 3.91 18.31 -22.36
C CYS A 90 3.75 16.92 -21.73
N ALA A 91 3.12 15.99 -22.46
CA ALA A 91 2.97 14.62 -21.98
C ALA A 91 4.32 13.91 -21.84
N HIS A 92 5.28 14.17 -22.74
CA HIS A 92 6.61 13.60 -22.67
C HIS A 92 7.42 14.12 -21.49
N GLU A 93 7.34 15.43 -21.20
CA GLU A 93 8.00 16.04 -20.03
C GLU A 93 7.51 15.45 -18.71
N ILE A 94 6.21 15.12 -18.63
CA ILE A 94 5.63 14.50 -17.43
C ILE A 94 5.94 13.01 -17.38
N ASN A 95 5.88 12.33 -18.52
CA ASN A 95 6.17 10.90 -18.62
C ASN A 95 7.67 10.62 -18.72
N CYS A 96 8.47 11.32 -17.91
CA CYS A 96 9.89 11.07 -17.79
C CYS A 96 10.18 9.95 -16.78
N GLU A 97 11.36 9.35 -16.92
CA GLU A 97 11.86 8.31 -16.02
C GLU A 97 11.91 8.80 -14.57
N ASP A 98 12.31 10.06 -14.33
CA ASP A 98 12.41 10.63 -12.99
C ASP A 98 11.05 10.65 -12.27
N ASN A 99 9.97 11.01 -12.97
CA ASN A 99 8.63 10.98 -12.39
C ASN A 99 8.15 9.54 -12.16
N TYR A 100 8.45 8.62 -13.07
CA TYR A 100 8.15 7.20 -12.89
C TYR A 100 8.82 6.66 -11.62
N GLN A 101 10.11 6.94 -11.43
CA GLN A 101 10.87 6.50 -10.26
C GLN A 101 10.37 7.14 -8.96
N LYS A 102 10.05 8.44 -8.98
CA LYS A 102 9.44 9.14 -7.84
C LYS A 102 8.13 8.46 -7.40
N TYR A 103 7.25 8.14 -8.34
CA TYR A 103 6.01 7.42 -8.03
C TYR A 103 6.27 6.00 -7.56
N ARG A 104 7.24 5.29 -8.18
CA ARG A 104 7.64 3.96 -7.75
C ARG A 104 7.96 3.95 -6.26
N LEU A 105 8.82 4.84 -5.78
CA LEU A 105 9.19 4.92 -4.36
C LEU A 105 8.00 5.20 -3.44
N LEU A 106 7.13 6.14 -3.81
CA LEU A 106 5.91 6.44 -3.05
C LEU A 106 5.00 5.20 -2.93
N TYR A 107 4.81 4.47 -4.02
CA TYR A 107 4.02 3.24 -4.03
C TYR A 107 4.68 2.11 -3.25
N LEU A 108 6.00 1.93 -3.36
CA LEU A 108 6.75 0.95 -2.58
C LEU A 108 6.58 1.20 -1.08
N HIS A 109 6.76 2.45 -0.63
CA HIS A 109 6.58 2.83 0.76
C HIS A 109 5.15 2.57 1.25
N GLY A 110 4.13 2.94 0.45
CA GLY A 110 2.73 2.70 0.79
C GLY A 110 2.38 1.21 0.92
N GLU A 111 2.91 0.37 0.03
CA GLU A 111 2.68 -1.08 0.09
C GLU A 111 3.46 -1.75 1.25
N LEU A 112 4.68 -1.28 1.56
CA LEU A 112 5.43 -1.71 2.73
C LEU A 112 4.66 -1.45 4.02
N LEU A 113 4.08 -0.25 4.15
CA LEU A 113 3.25 0.12 5.30
C LEU A 113 2.03 -0.80 5.43
N LYS A 114 1.27 -1.04 4.35
CA LYS A 114 0.12 -1.95 4.36
C LYS A 114 0.50 -3.37 4.79
N LEU A 115 1.63 -3.89 4.29
CA LEU A 115 2.12 -5.21 4.68
C LEU A 115 2.54 -5.25 6.17
N HIS A 116 3.11 -4.16 6.68
CA HIS A 116 3.42 -4.04 8.10
C HIS A 116 2.16 -4.01 8.97
N GLU A 117 1.17 -3.20 8.60
CA GLU A 117 -0.12 -3.12 9.29
C GLU A 117 -0.86 -4.45 9.27
N HIS A 118 -0.92 -5.11 8.11
CA HIS A 118 -1.57 -6.41 7.97
C HIS A 118 -0.96 -7.47 8.89
N ARG A 119 0.37 -7.57 8.94
CA ARG A 119 1.06 -8.50 9.85
C ARG A 119 0.84 -8.15 11.32
N THR A 120 0.83 -6.86 11.65
CA THR A 120 0.57 -6.40 13.02
C THR A 120 -0.87 -6.73 13.44
N GLY A 121 -1.83 -6.51 12.55
CA GLY A 121 -3.23 -6.90 12.74
C GLY A 121 -3.39 -8.41 12.93
N GLN A 122 -2.76 -9.23 12.10
CA GLN A 122 -2.78 -10.70 12.27
C GLN A 122 -2.20 -11.14 13.62
N LYS A 123 -1.08 -10.55 14.06
CA LYS A 123 -0.50 -10.82 15.38
C LYS A 123 -1.45 -10.44 16.51
N MET A 124 -2.15 -9.32 16.35
CA MET A 124 -3.11 -8.83 17.34
C MET A 124 -4.36 -9.71 17.41
N GLU A 125 -4.89 -10.18 16.28
CA GLU A 125 -5.99 -11.14 16.25
C GLU A 125 -5.59 -12.50 16.83
N ALA A 126 -4.38 -12.99 16.54
CA ALA A 126 -3.86 -14.21 17.16
C ALA A 126 -3.65 -14.05 18.67
N LEU A 127 -3.31 -12.84 19.14
CA LEU A 127 -3.25 -12.54 20.56
C LEU A 127 -4.66 -12.53 21.16
N LYS A 128 -5.63 -11.85 20.53
CA LYS A 128 -7.04 -11.84 20.95
C LYS A 128 -7.65 -13.23 21.01
N SER A 129 -7.39 -14.12 20.05
CA SER A 129 -7.91 -15.48 20.10
C SER A 129 -7.34 -16.27 21.29
N ARG A 130 -6.12 -15.91 21.72
CA ARG A 130 -5.49 -16.43 22.95
C ARG A 130 -5.93 -15.67 24.20
N VAL A 131 -6.60 -14.52 24.10
CA VAL A 131 -7.03 -13.71 25.25
C VAL A 131 -8.09 -14.41 26.11
N PRO A 132 -9.10 -15.12 25.59
CA PRO A 132 -9.99 -15.93 26.43
C PRO A 132 -9.22 -16.95 27.29
N ASP A 133 -8.18 -17.57 26.71
CA ASP A 133 -7.34 -18.54 27.40
C ASP A 133 -6.32 -17.88 28.34
N SER A 134 -5.77 -16.72 27.95
CA SER A 134 -4.82 -15.95 28.74
C SER A 134 -5.49 -15.19 29.88
N ILE A 135 -6.75 -14.77 29.73
CA ILE A 135 -7.61 -14.23 30.79
C ILE A 135 -7.97 -15.35 31.77
N ARG A 136 -8.27 -16.57 31.27
CA ARG A 136 -8.47 -17.75 32.12
C ARG A 136 -7.21 -18.10 32.92
N THR A 137 -6.01 -18.00 32.32
CA THR A 137 -4.74 -18.19 33.05
C THR A 137 -4.33 -16.98 33.90
N TRP A 138 -4.80 -15.77 33.59
CA TRP A 138 -4.62 -14.56 34.39
C TRP A 138 -5.41 -14.56 35.71
N LYS A 139 -6.42 -15.43 35.86
CA LYS A 139 -7.34 -15.47 37.01
C LYS A 139 -6.88 -16.39 38.15
N SER A 140 -5.66 -16.20 38.65
CA SER A 140 -5.38 -16.41 40.08
C SER A 140 -4.87 -15.13 40.74
N ASP A 141 -3.95 -14.40 40.10
CA ASP A 141 -3.17 -13.38 40.82
C ASP A 141 -3.66 -11.93 40.62
N TYR A 142 -4.34 -11.62 39.51
CA TYR A 142 -4.83 -10.26 39.23
C TYR A 142 -6.30 -10.02 39.54
N ALA A 143 -7.02 -11.06 40.00
CA ALA A 143 -8.47 -11.05 40.20
C ALA A 143 -9.01 -9.87 41.04
N PRO A 144 -8.34 -9.39 42.12
CA PRO A 144 -8.91 -8.30 42.92
C PRO A 144 -8.97 -6.95 42.20
N LYS A 145 -7.98 -6.63 41.35
CA LYS A 145 -7.85 -5.28 40.73
C LYS A 145 -8.79 -5.07 39.54
N TYR A 146 -9.16 -6.15 38.85
CA TYR A 146 -9.99 -6.12 37.65
C TYR A 146 -11.36 -6.80 37.85
N ALA A 147 -11.72 -7.16 39.09
CA ALA A 147 -12.98 -7.82 39.42
C ALA A 147 -14.19 -7.03 38.92
N ASP A 148 -14.21 -5.71 39.15
CA ASP A 148 -15.33 -4.85 38.76
C ASP A 148 -15.52 -4.83 37.24
N MET A 149 -14.43 -4.64 36.50
CA MET A 149 -14.44 -4.63 35.03
C MET A 149 -14.88 -5.98 34.44
N MET A 150 -14.54 -7.10 35.09
CA MET A 150 -14.95 -8.43 34.64
C MET A 150 -16.41 -8.77 35.00
N SER A 151 -17.00 -8.12 36.00
CA SER A 151 -18.42 -8.27 36.34
C SER A 151 -19.32 -7.70 35.24
N GLU A 152 -18.91 -6.59 34.61
CA GLU A 152 -19.61 -5.97 33.48
C GLU A 152 -19.65 -6.88 32.24
N VAL A 153 -18.64 -7.74 32.07
CA VAL A 153 -18.55 -8.70 30.96
C VAL A 153 -19.25 -10.03 31.29
N GLY A 154 -19.91 -10.14 32.44
CA GLY A 154 -20.69 -11.33 32.83
C GLY A 154 -19.85 -12.56 33.22
N ALA A 155 -18.55 -12.41 33.45
CA ALA A 155 -17.65 -13.51 33.77
C ALA A 155 -17.55 -13.74 35.29
N LYS A 156 -18.31 -14.69 35.84
CA LYS A 156 -18.17 -15.12 37.25
C LYS A 156 -16.75 -15.66 37.51
N PRO A 157 -16.09 -15.27 38.63
CA PRO A 157 -14.78 -15.80 38.99
C PRO A 157 -14.87 -17.30 39.29
N PHE A 158 -13.86 -18.06 38.87
CA PHE A 158 -13.76 -19.50 39.13
C PHE A 158 -13.40 -19.71 40.62
N THR A 159 -14.34 -20.25 41.40
CA THR A 159 -14.09 -20.75 42.76
C THR A 159 -13.87 -22.25 42.65
N GLY A 160 -12.61 -22.70 42.69
CA GLY A 160 -12.18 -24.06 42.36
C GLY A 160 -12.57 -25.17 43.35
N GLU A 161 -13.85 -25.26 43.72
CA GLU A 161 -14.38 -26.36 44.53
C GLU A 161 -15.54 -27.03 43.78
N GLY A 162 -15.27 -28.21 43.19
CA GLY A 162 -16.32 -29.04 42.61
C GLY A 162 -15.79 -30.15 41.71
N GLU A 163 -15.94 -31.39 42.19
CA GLU A 163 -15.76 -32.68 41.51
C GLU A 163 -14.40 -33.36 41.63
N ASN A 164 -14.08 -33.78 42.86
CA ASN A 164 -13.57 -35.13 43.12
C ASN A 164 -14.65 -35.84 43.96
N LEU A 165 -15.52 -36.63 43.34
CA LEU A 165 -16.34 -37.62 44.02
C LEU A 165 -16.28 -38.93 43.22
N ASP A 166 -15.37 -39.77 43.69
CA ASP A 166 -15.51 -41.22 43.91
C ASP A 166 -15.95 -42.11 42.75
N ASP A 167 -14.95 -42.70 42.07
CA ASP A 167 -15.07 -44.06 41.49
C ASP A 167 -14.39 -45.04 42.47
N GLU A 168 -15.20 -45.92 43.06
CA GLU A 168 -14.80 -47.12 43.81
C GLU A 168 -14.03 -48.14 42.97
#